data_AF-A0A1E1M9B5-F1
#
_entry.id   AF-A0A1E1M9B5-F1
#
_cell.length_a   1.000
_cell.length_b   1.000
_cell.length_c   1.000
_cell.angle_alpha   90.00
_cell.angle_beta   90.00
_cell.angle_gamma   90.00
#
_symmetry.space_group_name_H-M   'P 1'
#
loop_
_entity.id
_entity.type
_entity.pdbx_description
1 polymer ?
#
loop_
_entity_poly.entity_id
_entity_poly.type
_entity_poly.pdbx_seq_one_letter_code
_entity_poly.pdbx_strand_id
1 'polypeptide(L)'
;MFRSRFFRSVLRRPNAHQKANRSPAPAKRSYTSQEFERHFTVPSVRILTPTLWALTATGVIYLSCAAYEVRQDVAARKRSHDSVSWLNIDASLQQGDRQRVVARMTGSDILNRIYNPSAKLTSVDTAIIGAVALNASIYVLVSVYPSASTFLLFSHIPANTRNFTLFTSMFGHAGLAHLCFNMYALVNFGPVVAASPSFTSSGAHLTAFYLSSGVLASLAHHLNTVWPNVASRTNPGLGASGAIMAMLGVFASEYPDAGIGIILLPGSLPAHQALLGLVAFETWGVFIGYGKYLRFGHAAHLGGLGIGVAYVFFDMKNRLWQPAKRLAFRGMRMVGMV
;
A
#
# COMPACT_ATOMS: atom_id res chain seq x y z
N MET A 1 42.96 41.25 42.21
CA MET A 1 43.98 41.52 43.25
C MET A 1 43.44 41.05 44.58
N PHE A 2 43.63 39.78 44.97
CA PHE A 2 43.51 39.37 46.38
C PHE A 2 44.44 38.19 46.65
N ARG A 3 45.22 38.39 47.71
CA ARG A 3 46.40 37.64 48.12
C ARG A 3 46.03 36.40 48.93
N SER A 4 46.88 35.39 48.78
CA SER A 4 47.10 34.27 49.69
C SER A 4 47.31 34.69 51.15
N ARG A 5 46.82 33.88 52.10
CA ARG A 5 47.47 33.73 53.41
C ARG A 5 47.56 32.26 53.82
N PHE A 6 48.82 31.84 53.91
CA PHE A 6 49.35 30.68 54.61
C PHE A 6 48.92 30.66 56.09
N PHE A 7 48.72 29.48 56.67
CA PHE A 7 49.27 29.13 57.99
C PHE A 7 49.52 27.61 58.08
N ARG A 8 50.81 27.22 58.15
CA ARG A 8 51.32 25.97 58.79
C ARG A 8 51.07 26.12 60.30
N SER A 9 50.91 25.14 61.16
CA SER A 9 51.42 23.77 61.34
C SER A 9 50.49 23.11 62.39
N VAL A 10 50.47 21.81 62.62
CA VAL A 10 51.39 21.11 63.53
C VAL A 10 51.27 19.62 63.23
N LEU A 11 52.40 18.99 62.91
CA LEU A 11 52.56 17.55 62.82
C LEU A 11 52.63 16.97 64.25
N ARG A 12 51.68 16.12 64.60
CA ARG A 12 51.81 15.18 65.72
C ARG A 12 51.72 13.78 65.12
N ARG A 13 52.85 13.07 65.05
CA ARG A 13 52.87 11.63 64.77
C ARG A 13 52.61 10.86 66.06
N PRO A 14 51.68 9.90 66.06
CA PRO A 14 51.76 8.77 66.98
C PRO A 14 51.95 7.46 66.19
N ASN A 15 53.01 6.77 66.61
CA ASN A 15 53.25 5.34 66.67
C ASN A 15 52.42 4.36 65.82
N ALA A 16 53.20 3.52 65.13
CA ALA A 16 52.81 2.25 64.56
C ALA A 16 52.15 1.34 65.60
N HIS A 17 50.98 0.82 65.22
CA HIS A 17 50.42 -0.52 65.47
C HIS A 17 48.90 -0.44 65.69
N GLN A 18 48.19 -0.10 64.62
CA GLN A 18 46.80 -0.51 64.44
C GLN A 18 46.74 -1.26 63.12
N LYS A 19 46.64 -2.60 63.18
CA LYS A 19 46.20 -3.41 62.04
C LYS A 19 44.77 -2.99 61.76
N ALA A 20 44.59 -2.04 60.85
CA ALA A 20 43.30 -1.72 60.29
C ALA A 20 42.74 -2.99 59.65
N ASN A 21 41.64 -3.49 60.19
CA ASN A 21 40.85 -4.54 59.59
C ASN A 21 40.30 -3.97 58.27
N ARG A 22 41.04 -4.16 57.17
CA ARG A 22 40.61 -3.71 55.84
C ARG A 22 39.41 -4.56 55.46
N SER A 23 38.22 -3.97 55.45
CA SER A 23 37.07 -4.54 54.76
C SER A 23 37.52 -4.97 53.36
N PRO A 24 37.16 -6.18 52.89
CA PRO A 24 37.53 -6.60 51.55
C PRO A 24 37.07 -5.54 50.56
N ALA A 25 37.96 -5.15 49.64
CA ALA A 25 37.59 -4.25 48.55
C ALA A 25 36.33 -4.81 47.88
N PRO A 26 35.31 -3.98 47.56
CA PRO A 26 34.14 -4.48 46.85
C PRO A 26 34.66 -5.21 45.62
N ALA A 27 34.28 -6.48 45.48
CA ALA A 27 34.66 -7.28 44.34
C ALA A 27 34.39 -6.43 43.10
N LYS A 28 35.41 -6.22 42.26
CA LYS A 28 35.22 -5.59 40.95
C LYS A 28 34.19 -6.47 40.25
N ARG A 29 32.93 -6.05 40.29
CA ARG A 29 31.87 -6.67 39.52
C ARG A 29 32.34 -6.51 38.09
N SER A 30 32.84 -7.59 37.51
CA SER A 30 33.12 -7.62 36.10
C SER A 30 31.77 -7.36 35.45
N TYR A 31 31.55 -6.15 34.95
CA TYR A 31 30.42 -5.86 34.07
C TYR A 31 30.70 -6.64 32.80
N THR A 32 30.40 -7.93 32.84
CA THR A 32 30.38 -8.76 31.65
C THR A 32 29.26 -8.16 30.79
N SER A 33 29.59 -7.79 29.56
CA SER A 33 28.62 -7.37 28.55
C SER A 33 27.52 -8.42 28.31
N GLN A 34 27.68 -9.64 28.84
CA GLN A 34 26.74 -10.75 28.76
C GLN A 34 25.39 -10.54 29.47
N GLU A 35 25.28 -9.68 30.50
CA GLU A 35 23.97 -9.41 31.12
C GLU A 35 23.13 -8.38 30.33
N PHE A 36 23.76 -7.53 29.50
CA PHE A 36 23.03 -6.52 28.72
C PHE A 36 22.47 -7.05 27.40
N GLU A 37 22.95 -8.20 26.91
CA GLU A 37 22.41 -8.86 25.70
C GLU A 37 21.11 -9.63 25.93
N ARG A 38 20.63 -9.71 27.17
CA ARG A 38 19.39 -10.42 27.50
C ARG A 38 18.16 -9.53 27.23
N HIS A 39 17.59 -9.72 26.03
CA HIS A 39 16.16 -9.56 25.65
C HIS A 39 15.67 -8.23 25.02
N PHE A 40 16.26 -7.78 23.91
CA PHE A 40 15.44 -7.10 22.88
C PHE A 40 14.77 -8.15 21.99
N THR A 41 13.76 -8.85 22.51
CA THR A 41 12.97 -9.78 21.70
C THR A 41 12.07 -8.96 20.76
N VAL A 42 12.23 -9.14 19.45
CA VAL A 42 11.34 -8.50 18.48
C VAL A 42 9.91 -8.99 18.75
N PRO A 43 8.92 -8.08 18.87
CA PRO A 43 7.55 -8.46 19.22
C PRO A 43 6.98 -9.52 18.27
N SER A 44 6.07 -10.36 18.76
CA SER A 44 5.37 -11.34 17.93
C SER A 44 4.42 -10.65 16.95
N VAL A 45 4.26 -11.24 15.77
CA VAL A 45 3.29 -10.78 14.75
C VAL A 45 2.11 -11.75 14.70
N ARG A 46 0.88 -11.22 14.69
CA ARG A 46 -0.35 -12.00 14.59
C ARG A 46 -0.63 -12.30 13.13
N ILE A 47 -0.95 -13.53 12.76
CA ILE A 47 -1.22 -13.87 11.35
C ILE A 47 -2.72 -13.92 11.07
N LEU A 48 -3.46 -14.67 11.89
CA LEU A 48 -4.86 -15.00 11.62
C LEU A 48 -5.75 -13.76 11.58
N THR A 49 -5.71 -12.93 12.62
CA THR A 49 -6.59 -11.76 12.74
C THR A 49 -6.41 -10.74 11.60
N PRO A 50 -5.18 -10.27 11.26
CA PRO A 50 -5.01 -9.36 10.13
C PRO A 50 -5.37 -10.00 8.79
N THR A 51 -5.14 -11.30 8.61
CA THR A 51 -5.54 -12.03 7.40
C THR A 51 -7.05 -12.05 7.24
N LEU A 52 -7.79 -12.46 8.28
CA LEU A 52 -9.26 -12.45 8.24
C LEU A 52 -9.81 -11.05 8.04
N TRP A 53 -9.21 -10.04 8.67
CA TRP A 53 -9.59 -8.65 8.49
C TRP A 53 -9.39 -8.19 7.04
N ALA A 54 -8.23 -8.48 6.44
CA ALA A 54 -7.94 -8.14 5.04
C ALA A 54 -8.92 -8.82 4.08
N LEU A 55 -9.16 -10.12 4.24
CA LEU A 55 -10.11 -10.86 3.40
C LEU A 55 -11.53 -10.30 3.53
N THR A 56 -11.96 -9.96 4.75
CA THR A 56 -13.27 -9.35 4.99
C THR A 56 -13.34 -7.97 4.34
N ALA A 57 -12.33 -7.12 4.54
CA ALA A 57 -12.26 -5.78 3.97
C ALA A 57 -12.30 -5.82 2.44
N THR A 58 -11.51 -6.69 1.81
CA THR A 58 -11.53 -6.87 0.34
C THR A 58 -12.88 -7.37 -0.17
N GLY A 59 -13.52 -8.32 0.52
CA GLY A 59 -14.87 -8.78 0.17
C GLY A 59 -15.91 -7.65 0.25
N VAL A 60 -15.86 -6.84 1.30
CA VAL A 60 -16.73 -5.66 1.46
C VAL A 60 -16.47 -4.64 0.34
N ILE A 61 -15.22 -4.29 0.07
CA ILE A 61 -14.83 -3.38 -1.00
C ILE A 61 -15.40 -3.83 -2.35
N TYR A 62 -15.18 -5.10 -2.72
CA TYR A 62 -15.69 -5.65 -3.99
C TYR A 62 -17.20 -5.59 -4.08
N LEU A 63 -17.92 -6.05 -3.04
CA LEU A 63 -19.39 -6.05 -3.05
C LEU A 63 -19.96 -4.63 -3.05
N SER A 64 -19.37 -3.68 -2.31
CA SER A 64 -19.79 -2.29 -2.29
C SER A 64 -19.60 -1.61 -3.65
N CYS A 65 -18.44 -1.78 -4.28
CA CYS A 65 -18.17 -1.25 -5.62
C CYS A 65 -19.06 -1.91 -6.68
N ALA A 66 -19.29 -3.22 -6.60
CA ALA A 66 -20.18 -3.93 -7.51
C ALA A 66 -21.64 -3.46 -7.36
N ALA A 67 -22.12 -3.26 -6.14
CA ALA A 67 -23.45 -2.70 -5.87
C ALA A 67 -23.58 -1.27 -6.37
N TYR A 68 -22.53 -0.46 -6.23
CA TYR A 68 -22.48 0.90 -6.76
C TYR A 68 -22.62 0.91 -8.29
N GLU A 69 -21.89 0.05 -8.99
CA GLU A 69 -21.98 -0.04 -10.46
C GLU A 69 -23.36 -0.55 -10.91
N VAL A 70 -23.87 -1.60 -10.26
CA VAL A 70 -25.22 -2.11 -10.55
C VAL A 70 -26.28 -1.02 -10.38
N ARG A 71 -26.18 -0.20 -9.33
CA ARG A 71 -27.08 0.94 -9.12
C ARG A 71 -26.98 1.95 -10.27
N GLN A 72 -25.78 2.23 -10.77
CA GLN A 72 -25.58 3.13 -11.91
C GLN A 72 -26.18 2.56 -13.20
N ASP A 73 -25.93 1.27 -13.49
CA ASP A 73 -26.45 0.57 -14.66
C ASP A 73 -27.98 0.58 -14.69
N VAL A 74 -28.60 0.29 -13.54
CA VAL A 74 -30.06 0.31 -13.39
C VAL A 74 -30.61 1.72 -13.58
N ALA A 75 -30.00 2.73 -12.96
CA ALA A 75 -30.44 4.12 -13.11
C ALA A 75 -30.29 4.60 -14.56
N ALA A 76 -29.27 4.14 -15.29
CA ALA A 76 -29.12 4.41 -16.72
C ALA A 76 -30.27 3.78 -17.53
N ARG A 77 -30.59 2.50 -17.29
CA ARG A 77 -31.68 1.80 -17.98
C ARG A 77 -33.06 2.38 -17.68
N LYS A 78 -33.34 2.73 -16.42
CA LYS A 78 -34.59 3.41 -16.05
C LYS A 78 -34.75 4.74 -16.78
N ARG A 79 -33.67 5.47 -17.01
CA ARG A 79 -33.68 6.73 -17.80
C ARG A 79 -33.88 6.51 -19.31
N SER A 80 -33.42 5.40 -19.85
CA SER A 80 -33.66 5.03 -21.26
C SER A 80 -34.99 4.31 -21.49
N HIS A 81 -35.81 4.14 -20.44
CA HIS A 81 -37.05 3.34 -20.48
C HIS A 81 -36.84 1.88 -20.91
N ASP A 82 -35.63 1.33 -20.72
CA ASP A 82 -35.31 -0.05 -21.02
C ASP A 82 -35.71 -1.00 -19.89
N SER A 83 -35.99 -2.26 -20.24
CA SER A 83 -36.27 -3.30 -19.24
C SER A 83 -35.04 -3.59 -18.37
N VAL A 84 -35.24 -3.57 -17.06
CA VAL A 84 -34.22 -3.86 -16.05
C VAL A 84 -34.20 -5.37 -15.78
N SER A 85 -33.22 -6.05 -16.35
CA SER A 85 -32.93 -7.46 -16.06
C SER A 85 -31.42 -7.68 -16.00
N TRP A 86 -30.98 -8.72 -15.28
CA TRP A 86 -29.56 -9.06 -15.22
C TRP A 86 -28.97 -9.32 -16.61
N LEU A 87 -29.69 -10.06 -17.46
CA LEU A 87 -29.28 -10.38 -18.83
C LEU A 87 -29.01 -9.12 -19.65
N ASN A 88 -29.86 -8.10 -19.50
CA ASN A 88 -29.68 -6.86 -20.23
C ASN A 88 -28.50 -6.05 -19.66
N ILE A 89 -28.37 -5.95 -18.33
CA ILE A 89 -27.25 -5.26 -17.67
C ILE A 89 -25.91 -5.86 -18.10
N ASP A 90 -25.82 -7.19 -18.15
CA ASP A 90 -24.62 -7.91 -18.58
C ASP A 90 -24.33 -7.73 -20.09
N ALA A 91 -25.37 -7.77 -20.93
CA ALA A 91 -25.23 -7.60 -22.38
C ALA A 91 -24.73 -6.20 -22.81
N SER A 92 -25.09 -5.13 -22.08
CA SER A 92 -24.58 -3.77 -22.37
C SER A 92 -23.06 -3.64 -22.17
N LEU A 93 -22.47 -4.48 -21.30
CA LEU A 93 -21.03 -4.50 -21.06
C LEU A 93 -20.30 -5.12 -22.27
N GLN A 94 -20.88 -6.15 -22.87
CA GLN A 94 -20.28 -6.83 -24.04
C GLN A 94 -20.35 -6.00 -25.34
N GLN A 95 -21.39 -5.18 -25.53
CA GLN A 95 -21.54 -4.35 -26.73
C GLN A 95 -20.72 -3.04 -26.68
N GLY A 96 -20.58 -2.42 -25.50
CA GLY A 96 -19.74 -1.23 -25.31
C GLY A 96 -18.24 -1.51 -25.38
N ASP A 97 -17.84 -2.76 -25.09
CA ASP A 97 -16.45 -3.23 -25.00
C ASP A 97 -15.69 -3.20 -26.34
N ARG A 98 -16.39 -3.31 -27.48
CA ARG A 98 -15.71 -3.54 -28.78
C ARG A 98 -15.26 -2.28 -29.50
N GLN A 99 -15.83 -1.11 -29.20
CA GLN A 99 -15.60 0.12 -29.97
C GLN A 99 -14.75 1.19 -29.25
N ARG A 100 -14.57 1.12 -27.92
CA ARG A 100 -13.86 2.18 -27.15
C ARG A 100 -12.46 1.80 -26.65
N VAL A 101 -12.14 0.51 -26.56
CA VAL A 101 -10.85 0.00 -26.05
C VAL A 101 -9.65 0.32 -26.95
N VAL A 102 -9.89 0.66 -28.23
CA VAL A 102 -8.82 0.87 -29.23
C VAL A 102 -8.32 2.33 -29.28
N ALA A 103 -9.06 3.30 -28.70
CA ALA A 103 -8.64 4.69 -28.72
C ALA A 103 -7.78 5.02 -27.48
N ARG A 104 -6.45 4.84 -27.65
CA ARG A 104 -5.35 5.25 -26.75
C ARG A 104 -5.78 6.24 -25.65
N MET A 105 -6.04 5.75 -24.45
CA MET A 105 -6.13 6.61 -23.26
C MET A 105 -4.75 6.71 -22.61
N THR A 106 -4.05 7.79 -22.90
CA THR A 106 -2.81 8.15 -22.19
C THR A 106 -3.14 8.99 -20.96
N GLY A 107 -2.24 9.05 -19.96
CA GLY A 107 -2.45 9.90 -18.77
C GLY A 107 -2.70 11.38 -19.09
N SER A 108 -2.26 11.85 -20.26
CA SER A 108 -2.56 13.18 -20.80
C SER A 108 -4.05 13.43 -21.03
N ASP A 109 -4.86 12.40 -21.29
CA ASP A 109 -6.29 12.57 -21.57
C ASP A 109 -7.09 12.90 -20.31
N ILE A 110 -6.66 12.39 -19.15
CA ILE A 110 -7.22 12.80 -17.85
C ILE A 110 -6.94 14.29 -17.64
N LEU A 111 -5.68 14.72 -17.82
CA LEU A 111 -5.31 16.12 -17.64
C LEU A 111 -6.09 17.01 -18.61
N ASN A 112 -6.17 16.63 -19.89
CA ASN A 112 -6.93 17.37 -20.90
C ASN A 112 -8.42 17.50 -20.54
N ARG A 113 -9.04 16.45 -19.97
CA ARG A 113 -10.43 16.51 -19.49
C ARG A 113 -10.59 17.37 -18.24
N ILE A 114 -9.61 17.39 -17.33
CA ILE A 114 -9.61 18.28 -16.15
C ILE A 114 -9.52 19.75 -16.56
N TYR A 115 -8.65 20.07 -17.53
CA TYR A 115 -8.47 21.44 -18.01
C TYR A 115 -9.59 21.90 -18.95
N ASN A 116 -10.49 21.01 -19.37
CA ASN A 116 -11.66 21.35 -20.19
C ASN A 116 -12.95 21.31 -19.34
N PRO A 117 -13.43 22.47 -18.83
CA PRO A 117 -14.61 22.53 -17.96
C PRO A 117 -15.92 22.03 -18.61
N SER A 118 -15.95 21.85 -19.94
CA SER A 118 -17.11 21.29 -20.65
C SER A 118 -17.07 19.76 -20.80
N ALA A 119 -15.91 19.13 -20.54
CA ALA A 119 -15.77 17.68 -20.67
C ALA A 119 -16.39 16.96 -19.48
N LYS A 120 -17.28 15.99 -19.74
CA LYS A 120 -17.78 15.10 -18.69
C LYS A 120 -16.70 14.10 -18.32
N LEU A 121 -16.35 14.05 -17.03
CA LEU A 121 -15.44 13.04 -16.50
C LEU A 121 -16.09 11.64 -16.60
N THR A 122 -15.28 10.66 -16.99
CA THR A 122 -15.69 9.26 -16.96
C THR A 122 -15.68 8.73 -15.52
N SER A 123 -16.27 7.55 -15.29
CA SER A 123 -16.20 6.88 -13.98
C SER A 123 -14.75 6.54 -13.60
N VAL A 124 -13.91 6.20 -14.57
CA VAL A 124 -12.47 5.95 -14.40
C VAL A 124 -11.74 7.22 -14.01
N ASP A 125 -11.98 8.34 -14.71
CA ASP A 125 -11.36 9.63 -14.36
C ASP A 125 -11.72 10.03 -12.93
N THR A 126 -13.00 9.87 -12.57
CA THR A 126 -13.49 10.19 -11.23
C THR A 126 -12.81 9.34 -10.16
N ALA A 127 -12.62 8.04 -10.40
CA ALA A 127 -11.93 7.14 -9.48
C ALA A 127 -10.45 7.53 -9.29
N ILE A 128 -9.73 7.80 -10.38
CA ILE A 128 -8.30 8.16 -10.34
C ILE A 128 -8.11 9.53 -9.69
N ILE A 129 -8.88 10.53 -10.10
CA ILE A 129 -8.82 11.88 -9.51
C ILE A 129 -9.18 11.83 -8.03
N GLY A 130 -10.23 11.08 -7.67
CA GLY A 130 -10.63 10.89 -6.27
C GLY A 130 -9.52 10.25 -5.43
N ALA A 131 -8.86 9.21 -5.95
CA ALA A 131 -7.72 8.59 -5.28
C ALA A 131 -6.54 9.56 -5.14
N VAL A 132 -6.19 10.31 -6.18
CA VAL A 132 -5.11 11.31 -6.13
C VAL A 132 -5.42 12.40 -5.10
N ALA A 133 -6.63 12.95 -5.15
CA ALA A 133 -7.07 13.99 -4.22
C ALA A 133 -7.03 13.48 -2.78
N LEU A 134 -7.54 12.27 -2.51
CA LEU A 134 -7.53 11.68 -1.17
C LEU A 134 -6.11 11.51 -0.63
N ASN A 135 -5.19 10.98 -1.44
CA ASN A 135 -3.79 10.81 -1.06
C ASN A 135 -3.09 12.15 -0.79
N ALA A 136 -3.32 13.15 -1.65
CA ALA A 136 -2.80 14.49 -1.45
C ALA A 136 -3.36 15.15 -0.19
N SER A 137 -4.67 15.04 0.07
CA SER A 137 -5.31 15.57 1.27
C SER A 137 -4.77 14.90 2.54
N ILE A 138 -4.59 13.59 2.55
CA ILE A 138 -4.01 12.87 3.69
C ILE A 138 -2.55 13.27 3.90
N TYR A 139 -1.76 13.40 2.84
CA TYR A 139 -0.39 13.88 2.95
C TYR A 139 -0.31 15.28 3.54
N VAL A 140 -1.16 16.22 3.08
CA VAL A 140 -1.25 17.57 3.64
C VAL A 140 -1.68 17.52 5.11
N LEU A 141 -2.70 16.73 5.46
CA LEU A 141 -3.16 16.57 6.84
C LEU A 141 -2.03 16.10 7.77
N VAL A 142 -1.30 15.05 7.38
CA VAL A 142 -0.16 14.50 8.14
C VAL A 142 0.99 15.52 8.23
N SER A 143 1.21 16.31 7.18
CA SER A 143 2.27 17.32 7.13
C SER A 143 1.97 18.55 7.99
N VAL A 144 0.70 18.99 8.04
CA VAL A 144 0.26 20.16 8.81
C VAL A 144 0.08 19.83 10.29
N TYR A 145 -0.35 18.61 10.62
CA TYR A 145 -0.53 18.13 11.99
C TYR A 145 0.38 16.92 12.29
N PRO A 146 1.72 17.12 12.30
CA PRO A 146 2.65 16.03 12.49
C PRO A 146 2.60 15.53 13.93
N SER A 147 2.00 14.34 14.13
CA SER A 147 2.00 13.64 15.40
C SER A 147 2.23 12.15 15.19
N ALA A 148 2.78 11.48 16.20
CA ALA A 148 2.92 10.02 16.18
C ALA A 148 1.56 9.34 15.97
N SER A 149 0.50 9.88 16.57
CA SER A 149 -0.86 9.37 16.40
C SER A 149 -1.34 9.47 14.94
N THR A 150 -1.18 10.63 14.30
CA THR A 150 -1.58 10.84 12.89
C THR A 150 -0.77 9.92 11.96
N PHE A 151 0.54 9.79 12.18
CA PHE A 151 1.39 8.90 11.39
C PHE A 151 0.97 7.42 11.54
N LEU A 152 0.66 6.98 12.77
CA LEU A 152 0.23 5.60 13.05
C LEU A 152 -1.17 5.28 12.52
N LEU A 153 -1.98 6.27 12.14
CA LEU A 153 -3.25 6.04 11.44
C LEU A 153 -3.04 5.70 9.96
N PHE A 154 -1.97 6.21 9.34
CA PHE A 154 -1.68 6.03 7.92
C PHE A 154 -0.38 5.25 7.67
N SER A 155 0.03 4.42 8.63
CA SER A 155 1.12 3.47 8.48
C SER A 155 0.76 2.15 9.12
N HIS A 156 1.15 1.06 8.47
CA HIS A 156 0.95 -0.29 8.96
C HIS A 156 2.23 -0.79 9.61
N ILE A 157 2.14 -1.12 10.90
CA ILE A 157 3.23 -1.74 11.65
C ILE A 157 2.78 -3.17 12.00
N PRO A 158 3.44 -4.22 11.48
CA PRO A 158 3.00 -5.60 11.69
C PRO A 158 2.92 -6.06 13.15
N ALA A 159 3.79 -5.54 14.02
CA ALA A 159 3.75 -5.79 15.45
C ALA A 159 2.57 -5.11 16.18
N ASN A 160 1.87 -4.19 15.54
CA ASN A 160 0.72 -3.49 16.11
C ASN A 160 -0.59 -4.26 15.86
N THR A 161 -1.56 -4.12 16.74
CA THR A 161 -2.85 -4.85 16.69
C THR A 161 -3.91 -4.16 15.81
N ARG A 162 -3.60 -2.99 15.24
CA ARG A 162 -4.53 -2.16 14.46
C ARG A 162 -4.70 -2.66 13.03
N ASN A 163 -5.51 -3.68 12.81
CA ASN A 163 -5.69 -4.29 11.48
C ASN A 163 -6.21 -3.29 10.42
N PHE A 164 -7.00 -2.28 10.79
CA PHE A 164 -7.48 -1.27 9.85
C PHE A 164 -6.35 -0.51 9.12
N THR A 165 -5.15 -0.49 9.70
CA THR A 165 -3.98 0.10 9.07
C THR A 165 -3.50 -0.65 7.83
N LEU A 166 -3.92 -1.91 7.61
CA LEU A 166 -3.73 -2.61 6.34
C LEU A 166 -4.36 -1.86 5.17
N PHE A 167 -5.49 -1.17 5.43
CA PHE A 167 -6.16 -0.31 4.45
C PHE A 167 -5.67 1.13 4.50
N THR A 168 -5.67 1.77 5.67
CA THR A 168 -5.37 3.21 5.75
C THR A 168 -3.92 3.54 5.40
N SER A 169 -2.98 2.61 5.58
CA SER A 169 -1.58 2.81 5.17
C SER A 169 -1.39 3.02 3.67
N MET A 170 -2.34 2.58 2.84
CA MET A 170 -2.32 2.83 1.40
C MET A 170 -2.31 4.32 1.06
N PHE A 171 -2.78 5.16 1.98
CA PHE A 171 -2.91 6.60 1.76
C PHE A 171 -1.80 7.43 2.41
N GLY A 172 -1.01 6.82 3.30
CA GLY A 172 0.12 7.49 3.94
C GLY A 172 1.33 7.57 3.02
N HIS A 173 2.06 8.67 3.05
CA HIS A 173 3.29 8.85 2.26
C HIS A 173 4.42 9.42 3.12
N ALA A 174 5.61 8.83 3.02
CA ALA A 174 6.77 9.20 3.81
C ALA A 174 7.43 10.54 3.41
N GLY A 175 6.99 11.15 2.31
CA GLY A 175 7.49 12.43 1.82
C GLY A 175 6.91 12.80 0.46
N LEU A 176 7.15 14.06 0.04
CA LEU A 176 6.55 14.62 -1.18
C LEU A 176 6.95 13.85 -2.43
N ALA A 177 8.23 13.51 -2.59
CA ALA A 177 8.70 12.73 -3.74
C ALA A 177 8.01 11.37 -3.83
N HIS A 178 7.83 10.68 -2.69
CA HIS A 178 7.12 9.40 -2.64
C HIS A 178 5.64 9.55 -3.08
N LEU A 179 4.95 10.61 -2.61
CA LEU A 179 3.61 10.93 -3.09
C LEU A 179 3.60 11.21 -4.59
N CYS A 180 4.48 12.07 -5.08
CA CYS A 180 4.53 12.45 -6.50
C CYS A 180 4.76 11.24 -7.40
N PHE A 181 5.70 10.35 -7.08
CA PHE A 181 5.95 9.16 -7.88
C PHE A 181 4.75 8.20 -7.88
N ASN A 182 4.11 7.98 -6.73
CA ASN A 182 2.91 7.13 -6.67
C ASN A 182 1.76 7.73 -7.48
N MET A 183 1.47 9.03 -7.33
CA MET A 183 0.36 9.65 -8.05
C MET A 183 0.66 9.76 -9.55
N TYR A 184 1.91 10.00 -9.93
CA TYR A 184 2.35 9.94 -11.32
C TYR A 184 2.12 8.55 -11.91
N ALA A 185 2.55 7.49 -11.23
CA ALA A 185 2.33 6.13 -11.70
C ALA A 185 0.83 5.78 -11.78
N LEU A 186 0.04 6.16 -10.78
CA LEU A 186 -1.41 5.95 -10.77
C LEU A 186 -2.11 6.63 -11.96
N VAL A 187 -1.77 7.88 -12.27
CA VAL A 187 -2.37 8.62 -13.39
C VAL A 187 -1.96 8.05 -14.76
N ASN A 188 -0.77 7.47 -14.88
CA ASN A 188 -0.30 6.88 -16.13
C ASN A 188 -0.84 5.46 -16.35
N PHE A 189 -0.80 4.59 -15.33
CA PHE A 189 -1.25 3.21 -15.46
C PHE A 189 -2.77 3.05 -15.27
N GLY A 190 -3.42 3.92 -14.48
CA GLY A 190 -4.85 3.89 -14.20
C GLY A 190 -5.74 3.78 -15.44
N PRO A 191 -5.65 4.73 -16.38
CA PRO A 191 -6.50 4.73 -17.58
C PRO A 191 -6.28 3.47 -18.42
N VAL A 192 -5.02 3.07 -18.58
CA VAL A 192 -4.66 1.94 -19.44
C VAL A 192 -5.13 0.62 -18.85
N VAL A 193 -4.93 0.41 -17.54
CA VAL A 193 -5.44 -0.78 -16.83
C VAL A 193 -6.96 -0.79 -16.84
N ALA A 194 -7.61 0.35 -16.62
CA ALA A 194 -9.07 0.43 -16.68
C ALA A 194 -9.61 0.08 -18.07
N ALA A 195 -8.93 0.51 -19.14
CA ALA A 195 -9.31 0.20 -20.51
C ALA A 195 -9.00 -1.24 -20.94
N SER A 196 -8.26 -2.02 -20.14
CA SER A 196 -7.90 -3.39 -20.47
C SER A 196 -9.12 -4.33 -20.55
N PRO A 197 -8.99 -5.47 -21.25
CA PRO A 197 -10.04 -6.48 -21.34
C PRO A 197 -10.59 -6.93 -19.98
N SER A 198 -9.73 -6.96 -18.96
CA SER A 198 -10.06 -7.30 -17.58
C SER A 198 -10.98 -6.30 -16.88
N PHE A 199 -10.99 -5.02 -17.26
CA PHE A 199 -11.68 -3.95 -16.52
C PHE A 199 -12.74 -3.18 -17.32
N THR A 200 -12.73 -3.26 -18.65
CA THR A 200 -13.82 -2.76 -19.53
C THR A 200 -14.22 -1.30 -19.27
N SER A 201 -13.25 -0.45 -18.95
CA SER A 201 -13.43 0.96 -18.56
C SER A 201 -14.39 1.18 -17.39
N SER A 202 -14.52 0.21 -16.49
CA SER A 202 -15.27 0.40 -15.24
C SER A 202 -14.41 1.07 -14.16
N GLY A 203 -14.80 2.29 -13.79
CA GLY A 203 -14.20 2.98 -12.63
C GLY A 203 -14.48 2.28 -11.30
N ALA A 204 -15.64 1.63 -11.13
CA ALA A 204 -15.98 0.94 -9.89
C ALA A 204 -15.20 -0.38 -9.74
N HIS A 205 -15.03 -1.13 -10.84
CA HIS A 205 -14.19 -2.33 -10.89
C HIS A 205 -12.72 -1.98 -10.64
N LEU A 206 -12.20 -0.93 -11.30
CA LEU A 206 -10.84 -0.43 -11.04
C LEU A 206 -10.66 -0.03 -9.57
N THR A 207 -11.64 0.69 -8.98
CA THR A 207 -11.61 1.09 -7.57
C THR A 207 -11.58 -0.14 -6.65
N ALA A 208 -12.43 -1.13 -6.92
CA ALA A 208 -12.48 -2.37 -6.15
C ALA A 208 -11.14 -3.10 -6.16
N PHE A 209 -10.54 -3.23 -7.33
CA PHE A 209 -9.23 -3.84 -7.52
C PHE A 209 -8.12 -3.05 -6.84
N TYR A 210 -8.05 -1.73 -7.06
CA TYR A 210 -7.01 -0.87 -6.48
C TYR A 210 -7.03 -0.92 -4.94
N LEU A 211 -8.19 -0.75 -4.32
CA LEU A 211 -8.31 -0.77 -2.86
C LEU A 211 -8.03 -2.17 -2.29
N SER A 212 -8.55 -3.22 -2.91
CA SER A 212 -8.37 -4.59 -2.40
C SER A 212 -6.94 -5.09 -2.59
N SER A 213 -6.32 -4.83 -3.74
CA SER A 213 -4.93 -5.20 -4.00
C SER A 213 -3.96 -4.47 -3.07
N GLY A 214 -4.22 -3.20 -2.73
CA GLY A 214 -3.43 -2.50 -1.72
C GLY A 214 -3.56 -3.09 -0.32
N VAL A 215 -4.77 -3.48 0.11
CA VAL A 215 -4.97 -4.20 1.39
C VAL A 215 -4.20 -5.51 1.41
N LEU A 216 -4.27 -6.28 0.33
CA LEU A 216 -3.57 -7.56 0.21
C LEU A 216 -2.05 -7.38 0.06
N ALA A 217 -1.57 -6.30 -0.56
CA ALA A 217 -0.16 -5.93 -0.59
C ALA A 217 0.36 -5.56 0.81
N SER A 218 -0.41 -4.80 1.60
CA SER A 218 -0.12 -4.55 3.01
C SER A 218 -0.07 -5.84 3.82
N LEU A 219 -0.97 -6.80 3.52
CA LEU A 219 -0.94 -8.13 4.12
C LEU A 219 0.32 -8.90 3.69
N ALA A 220 0.74 -8.84 2.43
CA ALA A 220 1.98 -9.47 1.97
C ALA A 220 3.21 -8.91 2.72
N HIS A 221 3.27 -7.59 2.93
CA HIS A 221 4.28 -6.98 3.78
C HIS A 221 4.20 -7.49 5.22
N HIS A 222 3.00 -7.58 5.78
CA HIS A 222 2.77 -8.10 7.13
C HIS A 222 3.31 -9.54 7.29
N LEU A 223 2.93 -10.43 6.38
CA LEU A 223 3.35 -11.85 6.38
C LEU A 223 4.85 -12.01 6.18
N ASN A 224 5.46 -11.17 5.35
CA ASN A 224 6.92 -11.14 5.15
C ASN A 224 7.70 -10.88 6.45
N THR A 225 7.11 -10.21 7.44
CA THR A 225 7.77 -10.00 8.75
C THR A 225 7.68 -11.20 9.70
N VAL A 226 6.86 -12.20 9.35
CA VAL A 226 6.90 -13.53 9.98
C VAL A 226 8.11 -14.29 9.44
N TRP A 227 8.25 -14.32 8.12
CA TRP A 227 9.39 -14.88 7.40
C TRP A 227 9.45 -14.28 5.98
N PRO A 228 10.64 -13.97 5.44
CA PRO A 228 11.96 -14.09 6.07
C PRO A 228 12.38 -12.91 6.96
N ASN A 229 11.62 -11.81 7.02
CA ASN A 229 12.10 -10.53 7.55
C ASN A 229 11.67 -10.22 9.00
N VAL A 230 12.05 -11.08 9.94
CA VAL A 230 11.71 -10.92 11.38
C VAL A 230 12.15 -9.56 11.96
N ALA A 231 13.27 -9.01 11.50
CA ALA A 231 13.76 -7.70 11.97
C ALA A 231 12.84 -6.52 11.57
N SER A 232 11.93 -6.71 10.60
CA SER A 232 11.08 -5.64 10.07
C SER A 232 9.72 -5.51 10.75
N ARG A 233 9.44 -6.28 11.81
CA ARG A 233 8.10 -6.31 12.46
C ARG A 233 7.64 -4.97 13.04
N THR A 234 8.58 -4.08 13.37
CA THR A 234 8.31 -2.73 13.87
C THR A 234 8.47 -1.64 12.81
N ASN A 235 8.90 -1.99 11.60
CA ASN A 235 9.05 -1.02 10.52
C ASN A 235 7.67 -0.64 9.98
N PRO A 236 7.33 0.65 9.92
CA PRO A 236 6.08 1.10 9.31
C PRO A 236 6.14 0.96 7.78
N GLY A 237 5.14 0.30 7.21
CA GLY A 237 4.83 0.31 5.78
C GLY A 237 3.71 1.31 5.48
N LEU A 238 3.88 2.11 4.42
CA LEU A 238 2.90 3.10 3.96
C LEU A 238 3.13 3.43 2.49
N GLY A 239 2.05 3.73 1.77
CA GLY A 239 2.08 4.15 0.38
C GLY A 239 1.10 3.39 -0.50
N ALA A 240 0.70 4.05 -1.59
CA ALA A 240 -0.14 3.48 -2.63
C ALA A 240 0.60 2.45 -3.52
N SER A 241 1.93 2.37 -3.41
CA SER A 241 2.79 1.62 -4.31
C SER A 241 2.43 0.14 -4.43
N GLY A 242 1.97 -0.52 -3.36
CA GLY A 242 1.52 -1.93 -3.44
C GLY A 242 0.35 -2.13 -4.41
N ALA A 243 -0.64 -1.24 -4.40
CA ALA A 243 -1.76 -1.28 -5.33
C ALA A 243 -1.33 -0.90 -6.76
N ILE A 244 -0.43 0.08 -6.89
CA ILE A 244 0.14 0.48 -8.19
C ILE A 244 0.96 -0.67 -8.80
N MET A 245 1.70 -1.41 -7.99
CA MET A 245 2.43 -2.60 -8.43
C MET A 245 1.48 -3.71 -8.88
N ALA A 246 0.30 -3.84 -8.27
CA ALA A 246 -0.75 -4.73 -8.79
C ALA A 246 -1.28 -4.26 -10.16
N MET A 247 -1.48 -2.97 -10.36
CA MET A 247 -1.86 -2.41 -11.67
C MET A 247 -0.77 -2.66 -12.72
N LEU A 248 0.50 -2.56 -12.34
CA LEU A 248 1.62 -2.88 -13.21
C LEU A 248 1.66 -4.36 -13.59
N GLY A 249 1.34 -5.26 -12.66
CA GLY A 249 1.17 -6.69 -12.92
C GLY A 249 0.06 -6.97 -13.93
N VAL A 250 -1.08 -6.28 -13.82
CA VAL A 250 -2.15 -6.36 -14.84
C VAL A 250 -1.66 -5.84 -16.18
N PHE A 251 -1.09 -4.63 -16.21
CA PHE A 251 -0.63 -3.98 -17.43
C PHE A 251 0.36 -4.86 -18.20
N ALA A 252 1.37 -5.40 -17.52
CA ALA A 252 2.37 -6.24 -18.18
C ALA A 252 1.83 -7.61 -18.63
N SER A 253 0.74 -8.10 -18.02
CA SER A 253 0.08 -9.34 -18.43
C SER A 253 -0.83 -9.16 -19.65
N GLU A 254 -1.53 -8.03 -19.73
CA GLU A 254 -2.47 -7.72 -20.84
C GLU A 254 -1.75 -7.06 -22.03
N TYR A 255 -0.65 -6.36 -21.79
CA TYR A 255 0.11 -5.59 -22.78
C TYR A 255 1.62 -5.91 -22.73
N PRO A 256 2.04 -7.17 -22.94
CA PRO A 256 3.43 -7.60 -22.71
C PRO A 256 4.48 -6.90 -23.58
N ASP A 257 4.09 -6.45 -24.77
CA ASP A 257 4.98 -5.78 -25.73
C ASP A 257 4.95 -4.24 -25.62
N ALA A 258 4.07 -3.68 -24.78
CA ALA A 258 4.01 -2.25 -24.58
C ALA A 258 5.27 -1.73 -23.88
N GLY A 259 5.80 -0.59 -24.33
CA GLY A 259 6.98 0.01 -23.73
C GLY A 259 6.69 0.64 -22.37
N ILE A 260 7.45 0.26 -21.34
CA ILE A 260 7.48 0.90 -20.02
C ILE A 260 8.78 1.67 -19.89
N GLY A 261 8.67 2.98 -19.65
CA GLY A 261 9.81 3.82 -19.28
C GLY A 261 10.11 3.69 -17.78
N ILE A 262 11.39 3.72 -17.43
CA ILE A 262 11.82 3.88 -16.04
C ILE A 262 12.01 5.37 -15.79
N ILE A 263 11.41 5.89 -14.71
CA ILE A 263 11.48 7.31 -14.38
C ILE A 263 12.95 7.73 -14.28
N LEU A 264 13.34 8.79 -15.00
CA LEU A 264 14.69 9.36 -15.12
C LEU A 264 15.71 8.56 -15.96
N LEU A 265 15.34 7.44 -16.57
CA LEU A 265 16.20 6.75 -17.54
C LEU A 265 15.67 6.95 -18.97
N PRO A 266 16.53 7.26 -19.95
CA PRO A 266 16.10 7.36 -21.34
C PRO A 266 15.73 5.98 -21.89
N GLY A 267 14.68 5.93 -22.71
CA GLY A 267 14.20 4.72 -23.37
C GLY A 267 13.04 4.04 -22.66
N SER A 268 12.62 2.90 -23.22
CA SER A 268 11.60 2.03 -22.66
C SER A 268 11.96 0.57 -22.90
N LEU A 269 11.46 -0.30 -22.03
CA LEU A 269 11.59 -1.75 -22.16
C LEU A 269 10.20 -2.36 -22.37
N PRO A 270 10.08 -3.48 -23.11
CA PRO A 270 8.83 -4.22 -23.18
C PRO A 270 8.31 -4.57 -21.77
N ALA A 271 7.00 -4.45 -21.56
CA ALA A 271 6.38 -4.60 -20.26
C ALA A 271 6.67 -5.95 -19.60
N HIS A 272 6.72 -7.03 -20.37
CA HIS A 272 7.07 -8.35 -19.86
C HIS A 272 8.50 -8.39 -19.30
N GLN A 273 9.46 -7.71 -19.93
CA GLN A 273 10.84 -7.64 -19.45
C GLN A 273 10.93 -6.79 -18.19
N ALA A 274 10.24 -5.64 -18.17
CA ALA A 274 10.14 -4.79 -16.99
C ALA A 274 9.51 -5.55 -15.81
N LEU A 275 8.47 -6.35 -16.05
CA LEU A 275 7.85 -7.21 -15.04
C LEU A 275 8.83 -8.24 -14.49
N LEU A 276 9.55 -8.97 -15.34
CA LEU A 276 10.55 -9.95 -14.91
C LEU A 276 11.67 -9.29 -14.08
N GLY A 277 12.17 -8.14 -14.54
CA GLY A 277 13.18 -7.36 -13.82
C GLY A 277 12.68 -6.89 -12.45
N LEU A 278 11.43 -6.41 -12.37
CA LEU A 278 10.81 -6.00 -11.12
C LEU A 278 10.58 -7.18 -10.18
N VAL A 279 10.08 -8.32 -10.66
CA VAL A 279 9.92 -9.53 -9.84
C VAL A 279 11.27 -9.95 -9.26
N ALA A 280 12.35 -9.95 -10.06
CA ALA A 280 13.70 -10.26 -9.59
C ALA A 280 14.19 -9.24 -8.56
N PHE A 281 14.05 -7.95 -8.84
CA PHE A 281 14.46 -6.85 -7.96
C PHE A 281 13.74 -6.89 -6.61
N GLU A 282 12.41 -7.05 -6.63
CA GLU A 282 11.58 -7.09 -5.43
C GLU A 282 11.82 -8.37 -4.63
N THR A 283 11.99 -9.52 -5.30
CA THR A 283 12.32 -10.80 -4.65
C THR A 283 13.68 -10.72 -3.96
N TRP A 284 14.70 -10.18 -4.64
CA TRP A 284 16.01 -9.94 -4.01
C TRP A 284 15.89 -9.00 -2.81
N GLY A 285 15.08 -7.94 -2.93
CA GLY A 285 14.78 -7.02 -1.83
C GLY A 285 14.08 -7.68 -0.63
N VAL A 286 13.22 -8.67 -0.88
CA VAL A 286 12.55 -9.47 0.15
C VAL A 286 13.52 -10.39 0.87
N PHE A 287 14.38 -11.13 0.17
CA PHE A 287 15.20 -12.17 0.81
C PHE A 287 16.56 -11.69 1.30
N ILE A 288 17.12 -10.67 0.66
CA ILE A 288 18.50 -10.22 0.88
C ILE A 288 18.54 -8.74 1.30
N GLY A 289 17.75 -7.90 0.62
CA GLY A 289 17.70 -6.46 0.86
C GLY A 289 18.85 -5.69 0.19
N TYR A 290 18.72 -4.36 0.18
CA TYR A 290 19.65 -3.44 -0.48
C TYR A 290 20.38 -2.51 0.52
N GLY A 291 20.56 -2.99 1.75
CA GLY A 291 21.18 -2.22 2.83
C GLY A 291 20.29 -1.08 3.33
N LYS A 292 20.92 -0.12 4.04
CA LYS A 292 20.19 0.94 4.78
C LYS A 292 19.63 2.06 3.91
N TYR A 293 20.11 2.20 2.67
CA TYR A 293 19.81 3.34 1.81
C TYR A 293 18.59 3.12 0.90
N LEU A 294 18.25 1.86 0.60
CA LEU A 294 17.13 1.49 -0.27
C LEU A 294 16.13 0.63 0.50
N ARG A 295 15.33 1.29 1.35
CA ARG A 295 14.31 0.65 2.19
C ARG A 295 12.94 0.78 1.54
N PHE A 296 12.68 -0.02 0.52
CA PHE A 296 11.35 -0.10 -0.10
C PHE A 296 10.48 -1.17 0.56
N GLY A 297 9.16 -1.06 0.38
CA GLY A 297 8.19 -2.06 0.81
C GLY A 297 8.21 -3.30 -0.09
N HIS A 298 9.36 -3.96 -0.25
CA HIS A 298 9.58 -4.97 -1.29
C HIS A 298 8.55 -6.09 -1.30
N ALA A 299 8.17 -6.59 -0.13
CA ALA A 299 7.12 -7.61 -0.02
C ALA A 299 5.73 -7.11 -0.40
N ALA A 300 5.40 -5.85 -0.12
CA ALA A 300 4.14 -5.26 -0.60
C ALA A 300 4.17 -5.10 -2.12
N HIS A 301 5.29 -4.69 -2.70
CA HIS A 301 5.43 -4.55 -4.15
C HIS A 301 5.35 -5.91 -4.86
N LEU A 302 6.09 -6.91 -4.38
CA LEU A 302 6.06 -8.26 -4.92
C LEU A 302 4.68 -8.91 -4.77
N GLY A 303 4.06 -8.77 -3.60
CA GLY A 303 2.70 -9.23 -3.36
C GLY A 303 1.69 -8.54 -4.28
N GLY A 304 1.81 -7.22 -4.43
CA GLY A 304 1.02 -6.43 -5.37
C GLY A 304 1.14 -6.93 -6.81
N LEU A 305 2.37 -7.01 -7.35
CA LEU A 305 2.65 -7.56 -8.68
C LEU A 305 1.98 -8.94 -8.87
N GLY A 306 2.19 -9.84 -7.90
CA GLY A 306 1.61 -11.18 -7.92
C GLY A 306 0.08 -11.16 -7.96
N ILE A 307 -0.57 -10.29 -7.18
CA ILE A 307 -2.03 -10.11 -7.21
C ILE A 307 -2.50 -9.63 -8.58
N GLY A 308 -1.79 -8.68 -9.18
CA GLY A 308 -2.10 -8.18 -10.52
C GLY A 308 -2.02 -9.23 -11.60
N VAL A 309 -0.91 -9.98 -11.65
CA VAL A 309 -0.71 -11.10 -12.59
C VAL A 309 -1.78 -12.18 -12.36
N ALA A 310 -2.03 -12.55 -11.10
CA ALA A 310 -3.05 -13.54 -10.77
C ALA A 310 -4.46 -13.08 -11.18
N TYR A 311 -4.74 -11.78 -11.11
CA TYR A 311 -6.03 -11.23 -11.50
C TYR A 311 -6.36 -11.52 -12.98
N VAL A 312 -5.38 -11.30 -13.85
CA VAL A 312 -5.48 -11.57 -15.29
C VAL A 312 -5.45 -13.07 -15.54
N PHE A 313 -4.46 -13.78 -15.00
CA PHE A 313 -4.24 -15.20 -15.24
C PHE A 313 -5.44 -16.07 -14.88
N PHE A 314 -6.13 -15.77 -13.77
CA PHE A 314 -7.30 -16.52 -13.35
C PHE A 314 -8.63 -15.96 -13.86
N ASP A 315 -8.61 -14.97 -14.76
CA ASP A 315 -9.81 -14.33 -15.31
C ASP A 315 -10.77 -13.84 -14.21
N MET A 316 -10.23 -13.03 -13.29
CA MET A 316 -10.99 -12.53 -12.15
C MET A 316 -12.12 -11.58 -12.55
N LYS A 317 -12.10 -11.02 -13.76
CA LYS A 317 -13.27 -10.34 -14.34
C LYS A 317 -14.50 -11.26 -14.31
N ASN A 318 -14.40 -12.44 -14.92
CA ASN A 318 -15.54 -13.35 -15.03
C ASN A 318 -15.74 -14.22 -13.78
N ARG A 319 -14.68 -14.48 -13.00
CA ARG A 319 -14.75 -15.37 -11.82
C ARG A 319 -14.99 -14.67 -10.49
N LEU A 320 -14.69 -13.37 -10.40
CA LEU A 320 -14.85 -12.60 -9.16
C LEU A 320 -15.77 -11.39 -9.37
N TRP A 321 -15.46 -10.53 -10.33
CA TRP A 321 -16.19 -9.27 -10.52
C TRP A 321 -17.63 -9.47 -11.01
N GLN A 322 -17.85 -10.23 -12.08
CA GLN A 322 -19.20 -10.49 -12.60
C GLN A 322 -20.11 -11.23 -11.60
N PRO A 323 -19.62 -12.26 -10.88
CA PRO A 323 -20.38 -12.86 -9.79
C PRO A 323 -20.72 -11.88 -8.66
N ALA A 324 -19.80 -10.98 -8.29
CA ALA A 324 -20.07 -9.94 -7.30
C ALA A 324 -21.16 -8.96 -7.76
N LYS A 325 -21.13 -8.49 -9.01
CA LYS A 325 -22.20 -7.68 -9.61
C LYS A 325 -23.54 -8.42 -9.60
N ARG A 326 -23.54 -9.70 -9.99
CA ARG A 326 -24.77 -10.52 -10.01
C ARG A 326 -25.35 -10.71 -8.61
N LEU A 327 -24.50 -10.95 -7.62
CA LEU A 327 -24.91 -11.07 -6.21
C LEU A 327 -25.49 -9.75 -5.71
N ALA A 328 -24.81 -8.63 -5.97
CA ALA A 328 -25.29 -7.30 -5.60
C ALA A 328 -26.65 -6.98 -6.23
N PHE A 329 -26.82 -7.24 -7.53
CA PHE A 329 -28.11 -7.06 -8.22
C PHE A 329 -29.23 -7.87 -7.58
N ARG A 330 -29.00 -9.15 -7.29
CA ARG A 330 -29.97 -10.01 -6.59
C ARG A 330 -30.32 -9.44 -5.21
N GLY A 331 -29.31 -9.07 -4.43
CA GLY A 331 -29.47 -8.46 -3.11
C GLY A 331 -30.33 -7.21 -3.16
N MET A 332 -29.98 -6.26 -4.03
CA MET A 332 -30.70 -5.01 -4.20
C MET A 332 -32.15 -5.23 -4.68
N ARG A 333 -32.39 -6.22 -5.57
CA ARG A 333 -33.74 -6.56 -6.04
C ARG A 333 -34.61 -7.12 -4.91
N MET A 334 -34.05 -7.96 -4.03
CA MET A 334 -34.78 -8.50 -2.87
C MET A 334 -35.25 -7.41 -1.90
N VAL A 335 -34.51 -6.32 -1.78
CA VAL A 335 -34.86 -5.19 -0.90
C VAL A 335 -35.59 -4.05 -1.63
N GLY A 336 -36.05 -4.28 -2.87
CA GLY A 336 -36.85 -3.31 -3.64
C GLY A 336 -36.07 -2.06 -4.12
N MET A 337 -34.74 -2.10 -4.12
CA MET A 337 -33.92 -0.98 -4.62
C MET A 337 -33.79 -0.96 -6.15
N VAL A 338 -34.06 -2.10 -6.80
CA VAL A 338 -33.91 -2.29 -8.26
C VAL A 338 -35.21 -2.74 -8.86
#